data_AF-A0A959FWE8-F1
#
_entry.id   AF-A0A959FWE8-F1
#
_cell.length_a   1.000
_cell.length_b   1.000
_cell.length_c   1.000
_cell.angle_alpha   90.00
_cell.angle_beta   90.00
_cell.angle_gamma   90.00
#
_symmetry.space_group_name_H-M   'P 1'
#
loop_
_entity.id
_entity.type
_entity.pdbx_description
1 polymer ?
#
loop_
_entity_poly.entity_id
_entity_poly.type
_entity_poly.pdbx_seq_one_letter_code
_entity_poly.pdbx_strand_id
1 'polypeptide(L)'
;LDFDDLVAASIHNIDVEYIKAFQAAGFEDLDFDDLVAASIHDIDVDYIKQWQQSGLDLDFDDLVAAAIHNIDADRVKGYMATGLEDLDFDQIVAFGIHDIEPAYIKSMLGLGFSDLDGDDLINAHIHGVDADFIQKARSEGHTGLDLDEYVELKLTGGKQKDKQKEKNKGAY
;
A
#
# COMPACT_ATOMS: atom_id res chain seq x y z
N LEU A 1 31.80 -15.84 2.29
CA LEU A 1 32.01 -16.16 3.72
C LEU A 1 33.46 -15.95 4.09
N ASP A 2 33.77 -14.70 4.40
CA ASP A 2 34.94 -14.31 5.19
C ASP A 2 34.58 -14.23 6.69
N PHE A 3 35.44 -13.62 7.51
CA PHE A 3 35.18 -13.49 8.95
C PHE A 3 34.04 -12.51 9.25
N ASP A 4 33.91 -11.44 8.47
CA ASP A 4 32.89 -10.42 8.68
C ASP A 4 31.51 -11.02 8.35
N ASP A 5 31.42 -11.87 7.33
CA ASP A 5 30.22 -12.64 7.00
C ASP A 5 29.79 -13.55 8.17
N LEU A 6 30.75 -14.24 8.83
CA LEU A 6 30.44 -15.09 9.98
C LEU A 6 29.93 -14.29 11.19
N VAL A 7 30.48 -13.08 11.40
CA VAL A 7 30.00 -12.17 12.45
C VAL A 7 28.59 -11.69 12.12
N ALA A 8 28.33 -11.28 10.87
CA ALA A 8 27.00 -10.87 10.42
C ALA A 8 25.98 -12.01 10.60
N ALA A 9 26.31 -13.23 10.20
CA ALA A 9 25.45 -14.39 10.40
C ALA A 9 25.10 -14.61 11.87
N SER A 10 26.07 -14.44 12.78
CA SER A 10 25.82 -14.55 14.23
C SER A 10 24.98 -13.40 14.79
N ILE A 11 25.13 -12.17 14.28
CA ILE A 11 24.34 -11.00 14.72
C ILE A 11 22.89 -11.12 14.25
N HIS A 12 22.71 -11.61 13.02
CA HIS A 12 21.43 -11.72 12.34
C HIS A 12 20.80 -13.12 12.49
N ASN A 13 21.34 -13.99 13.35
CA ASN A 13 20.80 -15.34 13.58
C ASN A 13 20.61 -16.18 12.30
N ILE A 14 21.51 -16.02 11.32
CA ILE A 14 21.51 -16.80 10.07
C ILE A 14 22.26 -18.10 10.33
N ASP A 15 21.53 -19.19 10.52
CA ASP A 15 22.07 -20.53 10.69
C ASP A 15 21.79 -21.45 9.48
N VAL A 16 22.31 -22.67 9.54
CA VAL A 16 22.19 -23.65 8.44
C VAL A 16 20.73 -24.06 8.23
N GLU A 17 19.94 -24.10 9.30
CA GLU A 17 18.53 -24.42 9.29
C GLU A 17 17.72 -23.32 8.56
N TYR A 18 18.02 -22.05 8.81
CA TYR A 18 17.43 -20.90 8.12
C TYR A 18 17.73 -20.96 6.61
N ILE A 19 19.00 -21.14 6.23
CA ILE A 19 19.41 -21.25 4.82
C ILE A 19 18.68 -22.41 4.12
N LYS A 20 18.67 -23.59 4.74
CA LYS A 20 17.96 -24.77 4.18
C LYS A 20 16.46 -24.54 4.04
N ALA A 21 15.85 -23.76 4.93
CA ALA A 21 14.44 -23.47 4.86
C ALA A 21 14.10 -22.61 3.63
N PHE A 22 14.94 -21.63 3.29
CA PHE A 22 14.80 -20.81 2.09
C PHE A 22 14.99 -21.64 0.81
N GLN A 23 16.03 -22.47 0.77
CA GLN A 23 16.26 -23.40 -0.35
C GLN A 23 15.06 -24.34 -0.55
N ALA A 24 14.54 -24.92 0.54
CA ALA A 24 13.36 -25.80 0.49
C ALA A 24 12.08 -25.06 0.06
N ALA A 25 12.03 -23.74 0.24
CA ALA A 25 10.94 -22.89 -0.23
C ALA A 25 11.11 -22.42 -1.68
N GLY A 26 12.19 -22.81 -2.37
CA GLY A 26 12.45 -22.50 -3.78
C GLY A 26 13.45 -21.36 -4.02
N PHE A 27 14.00 -20.77 -2.95
CA PHE A 27 15.01 -19.71 -3.03
C PHE A 27 16.42 -20.31 -2.93
N GLU A 28 16.84 -21.04 -3.96
CA GLU A 28 18.10 -21.79 -3.97
C GLU A 28 19.34 -20.93 -4.26
N ASP A 29 19.15 -19.82 -4.97
CA ASP A 29 20.23 -18.98 -5.52
C ASP A 29 20.46 -17.66 -4.75
N LEU A 30 19.92 -17.53 -3.53
CA LEU A 30 20.16 -16.35 -2.70
C LEU A 30 21.62 -16.24 -2.29
N ASP A 31 22.16 -15.03 -2.38
CA ASP A 31 23.48 -14.74 -1.85
C ASP A 31 23.45 -14.47 -0.33
N PHE A 32 24.61 -14.15 0.24
CA PHE A 32 24.68 -13.92 1.68
C PHE A 32 24.05 -12.59 2.10
N ASP A 33 24.10 -11.57 1.24
CA ASP A 33 23.50 -10.27 1.53
C ASP A 33 21.96 -10.37 1.50
N ASP A 34 21.41 -11.19 0.59
CA ASP A 34 19.99 -11.54 0.54
C ASP A 34 19.50 -12.18 1.86
N LEU A 35 20.26 -13.13 2.40
CA LEU A 35 19.94 -13.79 3.67
C LEU A 35 20.03 -12.82 4.86
N VAL A 36 20.96 -11.87 4.82
CA VAL A 36 21.05 -10.79 5.81
C VAL A 36 19.85 -9.85 5.71
N ALA A 37 19.46 -9.46 4.50
CA ALA A 37 18.28 -8.62 4.26
C ALA A 37 17.00 -9.32 4.76
N ALA A 38 16.83 -10.60 4.43
CA ALA A 38 15.72 -11.40 4.92
C ALA A 38 15.63 -11.39 6.46
N SER A 39 16.75 -11.64 7.13
CA SER A 39 16.79 -11.64 8.58
C SER A 39 16.48 -10.26 9.19
N ILE A 40 17.05 -9.18 8.66
CA ILE A 40 16.84 -7.81 9.17
C ILE A 40 15.36 -7.40 9.05
N HIS A 41 14.67 -7.91 8.03
CA HIS A 41 13.27 -7.61 7.76
C HIS A 41 12.31 -8.71 8.23
N ASP A 42 12.76 -9.58 9.15
CA ASP A 42 11.95 -10.64 9.76
C ASP A 42 11.28 -11.59 8.74
N ILE A 43 11.92 -11.80 7.59
CA ILE A 43 11.47 -12.75 6.57
C ILE A 43 11.95 -14.13 6.99
N ASP A 44 10.99 -15.02 7.25
CA ASP A 44 11.25 -16.43 7.50
C ASP A 44 10.48 -17.34 6.54
N VAL A 45 10.65 -18.65 6.69
CA VAL A 45 9.98 -19.63 5.84
C VAL A 45 8.45 -19.61 5.97
N ASP A 46 7.92 -19.15 7.10
CA ASP A 46 6.47 -19.06 7.32
C ASP A 46 5.90 -17.79 6.68
N TYR A 47 6.65 -16.68 6.66
CA TYR A 47 6.35 -15.51 5.83
C TYR A 47 6.31 -15.87 4.34
N ILE A 48 7.34 -16.57 3.84
CA ILE A 48 7.40 -17.03 2.45
C ILE A 48 6.18 -17.90 2.09
N LYS A 49 5.85 -18.89 2.93
CA LYS A 49 4.69 -19.76 2.70
C LYS A 49 3.37 -19.00 2.65
N GLN A 50 3.21 -17.96 3.47
CA GLN A 50 1.99 -17.14 3.46
C GLN A 50 1.82 -16.44 2.10
N TRP A 51 2.91 -15.91 1.54
CA TRP A 51 2.89 -15.31 0.20
C TRP A 51 2.68 -16.32 -0.91
N GLN A 52 3.32 -17.50 -0.86
CA GLN A 52 3.07 -18.58 -1.82
C GLN A 52 1.61 -19.05 -1.83
N GLN A 53 0.91 -18.95 -0.69
CA GLN A 53 -0.52 -19.26 -0.58
C GLN A 53 -1.45 -18.14 -1.06
N SER A 54 -0.93 -16.92 -1.27
CA SER A 54 -1.71 -15.79 -1.77
C SER A 54 -2.13 -15.96 -3.24
N GLY A 55 -1.38 -16.77 -4.00
CA GLY A 55 -1.55 -16.94 -5.44
C GLY A 55 -0.87 -15.85 -6.29
N LEU A 56 -0.17 -14.90 -5.66
CA LEU A 56 0.71 -13.96 -6.35
C LEU A 56 2.05 -14.63 -6.69
N ASP A 57 2.57 -14.28 -7.87
CA ASP A 57 3.89 -14.68 -8.33
C ASP A 57 4.86 -13.54 -7.97
N LEU A 58 5.53 -13.68 -6.82
CA LEU A 58 6.46 -12.69 -6.28
C LEU A 58 7.86 -13.26 -6.27
N ASP A 59 8.84 -12.45 -6.68
CA ASP A 59 10.24 -12.80 -6.53
C ASP A 59 10.75 -12.47 -5.10
N PHE A 60 12.05 -12.67 -4.87
CA PHE A 60 12.62 -12.43 -3.54
C PHE A 60 12.66 -10.93 -3.18
N ASP A 61 12.95 -10.07 -4.14
CA ASP A 61 13.01 -8.62 -3.93
C ASP A 61 11.62 -8.08 -3.59
N ASP A 62 10.58 -8.62 -4.22
CA ASP A 62 9.18 -8.32 -3.91
C ASP A 62 8.84 -8.67 -2.45
N LEU A 63 9.27 -9.83 -1.96
CA LEU A 63 9.05 -10.25 -0.57
C LEU A 63 9.78 -9.31 0.42
N VAL A 64 10.99 -8.87 0.06
CA VAL A 64 11.75 -7.89 0.85
C VAL A 64 11.04 -6.55 0.87
N ALA A 65 10.57 -6.06 -0.27
CA ALA A 65 9.82 -4.81 -0.36
C ALA A 65 8.52 -4.85 0.47
N ALA A 66 7.78 -5.95 0.39
CA ALA A 66 6.58 -6.15 1.21
C ALA A 66 6.89 -6.15 2.71
N ALA A 67 7.95 -6.83 3.13
CA ALA A 67 8.35 -6.88 4.54
C ALA A 67 8.76 -5.48 5.07
N ILE A 68 9.57 -4.74 4.30
CA ILE A 68 10.00 -3.37 4.65
C ILE A 68 8.80 -2.44 4.86
N HIS A 69 7.77 -2.58 4.02
CA HIS A 69 6.60 -1.70 4.02
C HIS A 69 5.40 -2.26 4.78
N ASN A 70 5.62 -3.26 5.66
CA ASN A 70 4.59 -3.88 6.51
C ASN A 70 3.36 -4.35 5.71
N ILE A 71 3.62 -5.02 4.59
CA ILE A 71 2.61 -5.66 3.77
C ILE A 71 2.74 -7.16 4.00
N ASP A 72 1.61 -7.77 4.37
CA ASP A 72 1.46 -9.21 4.46
C ASP A 72 0.36 -9.70 3.52
N ALA A 73 0.28 -11.02 3.35
CA ALA A 73 -0.70 -11.64 2.46
C ALA A 73 -2.16 -11.35 2.88
N ASP A 74 -2.43 -11.06 4.16
CA ASP A 74 -3.78 -10.78 4.64
C ASP A 74 -4.20 -9.34 4.35
N ARG A 75 -3.28 -8.38 4.42
CA ARG A 75 -3.47 -6.99 3.98
C ARG A 75 -3.78 -6.93 2.48
N VAL A 76 -3.03 -7.70 1.68
CA VAL A 76 -3.31 -7.84 0.23
C VAL A 76 -4.68 -8.44 -0.04
N LYS A 77 -5.06 -9.54 0.63
CA LYS A 77 -6.43 -10.08 0.55
C LYS A 77 -7.47 -9.03 0.96
N GLY A 78 -7.13 -8.20 1.95
CA GLY A 78 -7.93 -7.07 2.39
C GLY A 78 -8.20 -6.07 1.27
N TYR A 79 -7.17 -5.70 0.51
CA TYR A 79 -7.30 -4.83 -0.67
C TYR A 79 -8.16 -5.49 -1.76
N MET A 80 -7.87 -6.74 -2.13
CA MET A 80 -8.68 -7.46 -3.14
C MET A 80 -10.15 -7.57 -2.72
N ALA A 81 -10.43 -7.79 -1.44
CA ALA A 81 -11.79 -7.89 -0.89
C ALA A 81 -12.56 -6.55 -0.88
N THR A 82 -11.91 -5.42 -1.17
CA THR A 82 -12.60 -4.15 -1.39
C THR A 82 -13.33 -4.11 -2.73
N GLY A 83 -12.94 -4.98 -3.68
CA GLY A 83 -13.41 -4.93 -5.06
C GLY A 83 -12.71 -3.86 -5.90
N LEU A 84 -11.63 -3.25 -5.38
CA LEU A 84 -10.72 -2.44 -6.20
C LEU A 84 -10.06 -3.38 -7.22
N GLU A 85 -10.31 -3.11 -8.50
CA GLU A 85 -9.75 -3.89 -9.61
C GLU A 85 -8.35 -3.33 -9.95
N ASP A 86 -7.54 -4.15 -10.64
CA ASP A 86 -6.28 -3.73 -11.28
C ASP A 86 -5.17 -3.15 -10.38
N LEU A 87 -5.13 -3.48 -9.08
CA LEU A 87 -3.95 -3.20 -8.25
C LEU A 87 -2.77 -4.09 -8.67
N ASP A 88 -1.72 -3.48 -9.18
CA ASP A 88 -0.43 -4.15 -9.32
C ASP A 88 0.35 -4.18 -7.99
N PHE A 89 1.46 -4.93 -7.97
CA PHE A 89 2.24 -5.10 -6.75
C PHE A 89 2.96 -3.81 -6.33
N ASP A 90 3.39 -2.98 -7.28
CA ASP A 90 4.02 -1.68 -6.99
C ASP A 90 3.05 -0.74 -6.27
N GLN A 91 1.78 -0.72 -6.69
CA GLN A 91 0.72 0.04 -6.02
C GLN A 91 0.42 -0.52 -4.62
N ILE A 92 0.40 -1.85 -4.46
CA ILE A 92 0.27 -2.49 -3.14
C ILE A 92 1.43 -2.05 -2.22
N VAL A 93 2.66 -2.01 -2.73
CA VAL A 93 3.83 -1.48 -2.02
C VAL A 93 3.66 -0.01 -1.67
N ALA A 94 3.21 0.82 -2.61
CA ALA A 94 2.93 2.23 -2.38
C ALA A 94 1.86 2.45 -1.29
N PHE A 95 0.83 1.60 -1.22
CA PHE A 95 -0.14 1.64 -0.12
C PHE A 95 0.51 1.34 1.24
N GLY A 96 1.43 0.38 1.30
CA GLY A 96 2.23 0.13 2.50
C GLY A 96 3.08 1.33 2.92
N ILE A 97 3.80 1.93 1.96
CA ILE A 97 4.63 3.14 2.17
C ILE A 97 3.83 4.30 2.76
N HIS A 98 2.57 4.46 2.32
CA HIS A 98 1.71 5.57 2.70
C HIS A 98 0.67 5.20 3.76
N ASP A 99 0.82 4.07 4.46
CA ASP A 99 -0.08 3.61 5.52
C ASP A 99 -1.57 3.52 5.11
N ILE A 100 -1.83 3.20 3.84
CA ILE A 100 -3.18 3.05 3.31
C ILE A 100 -3.71 1.68 3.68
N GLU A 101 -4.77 1.64 4.48
CA GLU A 101 -5.40 0.39 4.92
C GLU A 101 -6.62 0.02 4.07
N PRO A 102 -6.99 -1.28 3.95
CA PRO A 102 -8.23 -1.68 3.28
C PRO A 102 -9.49 -0.98 3.81
N ALA A 103 -9.46 -0.57 5.08
CA ALA A 103 -10.54 0.21 5.70
C ALA A 103 -10.69 1.62 5.10
N TYR A 104 -9.59 2.28 4.73
CA TYR A 104 -9.61 3.58 4.06
C TYR A 104 -10.31 3.45 2.70
N ILE A 105 -9.91 2.47 1.89
CA ILE A 105 -10.50 2.20 0.58
C ILE A 105 -12.00 1.92 0.71
N LYS A 106 -12.40 1.03 1.63
CA LYS A 106 -13.82 0.76 1.92
C LYS A 106 -14.60 2.01 2.32
N SER A 107 -13.98 2.93 3.04
CA SER A 107 -14.62 4.19 3.43
C SER A 107 -14.86 5.12 2.23
N MET A 108 -13.92 5.18 1.28
CA MET A 108 -14.08 5.92 0.04
C MET A 108 -15.19 5.30 -0.82
N LEU A 109 -15.17 3.99 -1.02
CA LEU A 109 -16.23 3.26 -1.72
C LEU A 109 -17.61 3.52 -1.08
N GLY A 110 -17.69 3.48 0.25
CA GLY A 110 -18.91 3.76 1.02
C GLY A 110 -19.42 5.19 0.89
N LEU A 111 -18.56 6.15 0.52
CA LEU A 111 -18.93 7.53 0.21
C LEU A 111 -19.39 7.74 -1.25
N GLY A 112 -19.41 6.66 -2.04
CA GLY A 112 -19.92 6.65 -3.41
C GLY A 112 -18.88 6.92 -4.49
N PHE A 113 -17.59 6.87 -4.18
CA PHE A 113 -16.56 6.83 -5.22
C PHE A 113 -16.46 5.39 -5.73
N SER A 114 -16.74 5.13 -7.01
CA SER A 114 -16.81 3.77 -7.56
C SER A 114 -15.68 3.42 -8.53
N ASP A 115 -15.02 4.43 -9.10
CA ASP A 115 -14.00 4.28 -10.14
C ASP A 115 -12.68 4.82 -9.59
N LEU A 116 -12.22 4.21 -8.49
CA LEU A 116 -11.02 4.63 -7.78
C LEU A 116 -9.79 3.99 -8.43
N ASP A 117 -8.81 4.80 -8.78
CA ASP A 117 -7.46 4.33 -9.08
C ASP A 117 -6.59 4.33 -7.82
N GLY A 118 -5.54 3.50 -7.81
CA GLY A 118 -4.56 3.44 -6.73
C GLY A 118 -3.86 4.78 -6.50
N ASP A 119 -3.48 5.50 -7.56
CA ASP A 119 -2.76 6.77 -7.44
C ASP A 119 -3.66 7.87 -6.86
N ASP A 120 -4.95 7.89 -7.23
CA ASP A 120 -5.94 8.82 -6.66
C ASP A 120 -6.13 8.59 -5.15
N LEU A 121 -6.20 7.32 -4.74
CA LEU A 121 -6.28 6.92 -3.33
C LEU A 121 -5.03 7.35 -2.56
N ILE A 122 -3.85 7.17 -3.15
CA ILE A 122 -2.58 7.61 -2.56
C ILE A 122 -2.57 9.13 -2.42
N ASN A 123 -2.84 9.86 -3.50
CA ASN A 123 -2.86 11.31 -3.53
C ASN A 123 -3.83 11.88 -2.48
N ALA A 124 -5.05 11.34 -2.42
CA ALA A 124 -6.03 11.71 -1.40
C ALA A 124 -5.51 11.45 0.03
N HIS A 125 -4.98 10.26 0.29
CA HIS A 125 -4.53 9.87 1.62
C HIS A 125 -3.35 10.74 2.12
N ILE A 126 -2.31 10.94 1.30
CA ILE A 126 -1.13 11.73 1.68
C ILE A 126 -1.45 13.21 1.93
N HIS A 127 -2.52 13.72 1.32
CA HIS A 127 -3.03 15.08 1.56
C HIS A 127 -4.05 15.16 2.69
N GLY A 128 -4.36 14.05 3.37
CA GLY A 128 -5.29 14.00 4.50
C GLY A 128 -6.75 14.16 4.06
N VAL A 129 -7.09 13.70 2.87
CA VAL A 129 -8.47 13.55 2.40
C VAL A 129 -8.98 12.19 2.88
N ASP A 130 -9.73 12.22 3.97
CA ASP A 130 -10.38 11.06 4.59
C ASP A 130 -11.91 11.20 4.57
N ALA A 131 -12.59 10.16 5.05
CA ALA A 131 -14.05 10.11 5.01
C ALA A 131 -14.70 11.24 5.82
N ASP A 132 -14.09 11.63 6.94
CA ASP A 132 -14.57 12.72 7.81
C ASP A 132 -14.43 14.08 7.12
N PHE A 133 -13.29 14.33 6.46
CA PHE A 133 -13.07 15.54 5.67
C PHE A 133 -14.09 15.65 4.54
N ILE A 134 -14.31 14.58 3.78
CA ILE A 134 -15.27 14.56 2.66
C ILE A 134 -16.69 14.81 3.17
N GLN A 135 -17.11 14.16 4.26
CA GLN A 135 -18.44 14.37 4.86
C GLN A 135 -18.62 15.82 5.33
N LYS A 136 -17.61 16.39 5.97
CA LYS A 136 -17.64 17.80 6.39
C LYS A 136 -17.75 18.73 5.18
N ALA A 137 -16.93 18.54 4.16
CA ALA A 137 -16.94 19.34 2.94
C ALA A 137 -18.32 19.26 2.24
N ARG A 138 -18.91 18.06 2.14
CA ARG A 138 -20.28 17.88 1.62
C ARG A 138 -21.32 18.63 2.45
N SER A 139 -21.20 18.64 3.78
CA SER A 139 -22.10 19.41 4.66
C SER A 139 -21.99 20.93 4.50
N GLU A 140 -20.83 21.41 4.04
CA GLU A 140 -20.56 22.83 3.72
C GLU A 140 -20.94 23.19 2.27
N GLY A 141 -21.47 22.23 1.50
CA GLY A 141 -21.97 22.42 0.14
C GLY A 141 -21.00 21.99 -0.97
N HIS A 142 -19.83 21.45 -0.62
CA HIS A 142 -18.88 20.89 -1.59
C HIS A 142 -19.27 19.45 -1.96
N THR A 143 -20.30 19.32 -2.79
CA THR A 143 -20.84 18.03 -3.26
C THR A 143 -20.50 17.75 -4.72
N GLY A 144 -20.38 16.47 -5.08
CA GLY A 144 -20.15 16.04 -6.46
C GLY A 144 -18.72 16.28 -6.95
N LEU A 145 -17.76 16.37 -6.02
CA LEU A 145 -16.34 16.44 -6.32
C LEU A 145 -15.74 15.05 -6.41
N ASP A 146 -14.75 14.86 -7.27
CA ASP A 146 -13.85 13.70 -7.25
C ASP A 146 -12.77 13.83 -6.15
N LEU A 147 -11.91 12.80 -6.00
CA LEU A 147 -10.88 12.80 -4.96
C LEU A 147 -9.83 13.91 -5.17
N ASP A 148 -9.41 14.14 -6.41
CA ASP A 148 -8.46 15.20 -6.75
C ASP A 148 -9.00 16.59 -6.44
N GLU A 149 -10.28 16.84 -6.74
CA GLU A 149 -10.96 18.07 -6.37
C GLU A 149 -11.07 18.23 -4.84
N TYR A 150 -11.26 17.14 -4.08
CA TYR A 150 -11.19 17.18 -2.62
C TYR A 150 -9.76 17.45 -2.11
N VAL A 151 -8.73 16.94 -2.79
CA VAL A 151 -7.32 17.28 -2.51
C VAL A 151 -7.08 18.77 -2.74
N GLU A 152 -7.52 19.32 -3.87
CA GLU A 152 -7.40 20.77 -4.14
C GLU A 152 -8.14 21.60 -3.08
N LEU A 153 -9.34 21.17 -2.69
CA LEU A 153 -10.12 21.83 -1.65
C LEU A 153 -9.37 21.85 -0.30
N LYS A 154 -8.75 20.73 0.07
CA LYS A 154 -7.95 20.58 1.29
C LYS A 154 -6.72 21.51 1.27
N LEU A 155 -5.97 21.52 0.16
CA LEU A 155 -4.77 22.33 -0.01
C LEU A 155 -5.05 23.84 -0.02
N THR A 156 -6.18 24.25 -0.60
CA THR A 156 -6.56 25.67 -0.70
C THR A 156 -7.30 26.18 0.54
N GLY A 157 -7.68 25.30 1.46
CA GLY A 157 -8.44 25.63 2.67
C GLY A 157 -9.85 26.15 2.36
N GLY A 158 -10.52 25.57 1.37
CA GLY A 158 -11.89 25.98 0.99
C GLY A 158 -11.99 27.25 0.15
N LYS A 159 -10.88 27.79 -0.36
CA LYS A 159 -10.85 29.04 -1.13
C LYS A 159 -11.24 28.89 -2.61
N GLN A 160 -12.02 27.87 -2.97
CA GLN A 160 -12.59 27.82 -4.31
C GLN A 160 -13.71 28.86 -4.44
N LYS A 161 -13.40 29.96 -5.13
CA LYS A 161 -14.38 30.96 -5.56
C LYS A 161 -15.47 30.29 -6.42
N ASP A 162 -16.71 30.27 -5.94
CA ASP A 162 -17.98 30.53 -6.65
C ASP A 162 -18.12 30.18 -8.17
N LYS A 163 -17.41 29.18 -8.73
CA LYS A 163 -17.51 28.83 -10.17
C LYS A 163 -18.85 28.21 -10.55
N GLN A 164 -19.64 27.73 -9.59
CA GLN A 164 -20.99 27.19 -9.84
C GLN A 164 -22.09 28.26 -9.93
N LYS A 165 -21.86 29.52 -9.50
CA LYS A 165 -22.86 30.61 -9.66
C LYS A 165 -22.91 31.22 -11.05
N GLU A 166 -21.93 30.97 -11.92
CA GLU A 166 -21.92 31.52 -13.29
C GLU A 166 -22.65 30.62 -14.31
N LYS A 167 -22.73 29.30 -14.09
CA LYS A 167 -23.47 28.39 -15.00
C LYS A 167 -24.99 28.56 -14.91
N ASN A 168 -25.54 29.05 -13.80
CA ASN A 168 -26.99 29.26 -13.60
C ASN A 168 -27.49 30.69 -13.89
N LYS A 169 -26.64 31.59 -14.40
CA LYS A 169 -27.04 32.96 -14.79
C LYS A 169 -27.19 33.16 -16.30
N GLY A 170 -26.91 32.13 -17.11
CA GLY A 170 -26.93 32.20 -18.57
C GLY A 170 -28.21 31.71 -19.26
N ALA A 171 -29.23 31.28 -18.52
CA ALA A 171 -30.51 30.86 -19.08
C ALA A 171 -31.59 31.91 -18.77
N TYR A 172 -31.66 32.94 -19.61
CA TYR A 172 -32.84 33.78 -19.80
C TYR A 172 -33.22 33.74 -21.28
#